data_AF-A0A5N7ZR21-F1
#
_entry.id   AF-A0A5N7ZR21-F1
#
_cell.length_a   1.000
_cell.length_b   1.000
_cell.length_c   1.000
_cell.angle_alpha   90.00
_cell.angle_beta   90.00
_cell.angle_gamma   90.00
#
_symmetry.space_group_name_H-M   'P 1'
#
loop_
_entity.id
_entity.type
_entity.pdbx_description
1 polymer ?
#
loop_
_entity_poly.entity_id
_entity_poly.type
_entity_poly.pdbx_seq_one_letter_code
_entity_poly.pdbx_strand_id
1 'polypeptide(L)'
;MEGTLRYAVDADTRDLGAGEWMYSPKGSIHQFSNPFDGQARALIVQSPDIGAQYFLDVQATASAGGPPDKAALVAVMARYGLVPRP
;
A
#
# COMPACT_ATOMS: atom_id res chain seq x y z
N MET A 1 -1.14 14.08 9.93
CA MET A 1 -1.95 13.11 9.18
C MET A 1 -3.39 13.23 9.65
N GLU A 2 -4.36 13.01 8.77
CA GLU A 2 -5.79 13.22 9.04
C GLU A 2 -6.62 12.04 8.53
N GLY A 3 -7.85 11.91 9.02
CA GLY A 3 -8.73 10.77 8.72
C GLY A 3 -8.36 9.51 9.51
N THR A 4 -8.98 8.39 9.13
CA THR A 4 -8.75 7.06 9.72
C THR A 4 -8.32 6.10 8.63
N LEU A 5 -7.28 5.31 8.86
CA LEU A 5 -6.78 4.31 7.92
C LEU A 5 -6.89 2.91 8.55
N ARG A 6 -7.54 1.97 7.87
CA ARG A 6 -7.50 0.57 8.30
C ARG A 6 -6.18 -0.05 7.83
N TYR A 7 -5.37 -0.50 8.78
CA TYR A 7 -4.09 -1.16 8.50
C TYR A 7 -4.13 -2.60 9.04
N ALA A 8 -3.85 -3.56 8.16
CA ALA A 8 -3.68 -4.97 8.50
C ALA A 8 -2.21 -5.40 8.31
N VAL A 9 -1.66 -6.12 9.29
CA VAL A 9 -0.35 -6.77 9.25
C VAL A 9 -0.53 -8.18 9.82
N ASP A 10 -0.35 -9.19 8.97
CA ASP A 10 -0.63 -10.59 9.27
C ASP A 10 -2.05 -10.78 9.85
N ALA A 11 -2.17 -11.19 11.12
CA ALA A 11 -3.47 -11.38 11.79
C ALA A 11 -4.00 -10.09 12.46
N ASP A 12 -3.16 -9.07 12.62
CA ASP A 12 -3.51 -7.86 13.35
C ASP A 12 -4.12 -6.84 12.41
N THR A 13 -5.33 -6.38 12.72
CA THR A 13 -6.01 -5.29 12.00
C THR A 13 -6.39 -4.19 12.96
N ARG A 14 -6.02 -2.95 12.64
CA ARG A 14 -6.32 -1.76 13.44
C ARG A 14 -6.78 -0.61 12.56
N ASP A 15 -7.69 0.19 13.08
CA ASP A 15 -8.09 1.46 12.48
C ASP A 15 -7.26 2.57 13.14
N LEU A 16 -6.37 3.20 12.37
CA LEU A 16 -5.39 4.17 12.85
C LEU A 16 -5.90 5.60 12.61
N GLY A 17 -6.05 6.35 13.69
CA GLY A 17 -6.33 7.79 13.67
C GLY A 17 -5.09 8.66 13.58
N ALA A 18 -5.28 9.98 13.66
CA ALA A 18 -4.20 10.96 13.60
C ALA A 18 -3.18 10.76 14.75
N GLY A 19 -1.92 10.56 14.39
CA GLY A 19 -0.81 10.36 15.35
C GLY A 19 -0.57 8.91 15.75
N GLU A 20 -1.48 7.99 15.42
CA GLU A 20 -1.29 6.57 15.63
C GLU A 20 -0.43 5.95 14.51
N TRP A 21 0.25 4.85 14.84
CA TRP A 21 1.11 4.14 13.90
C TRP A 21 1.09 2.64 14.16
N MET A 22 1.52 1.91 13.13
CA MET A 22 1.78 0.49 13.16
C MET A 22 2.97 0.20 12.22
N TYR A 23 3.58 -0.96 12.35
CA TYR A 23 4.78 -1.35 11.61
C TYR A 23 4.56 -2.71 10.94
N SER A 24 5.12 -2.87 9.74
CA SER A 24 5.18 -4.15 9.02
C SER A 24 6.62 -4.69 9.05
N PRO A 25 6.89 -5.73 9.84
CA PRO A 25 8.16 -6.44 9.79
C PRO A 25 8.46 -6.99 8.38
N LYS A 26 9.76 -7.14 8.08
CA LYS A 26 10.18 -7.82 6.85
C LYS A 26 9.60 -9.24 6.81
N GLY A 27 8.86 -9.56 5.76
CA GLY A 27 8.23 -10.87 5.57
C GLY A 27 6.76 -10.94 5.97
N SER A 28 6.24 -9.93 6.68
CA SER A 28 4.82 -9.85 7.02
C SER A 28 3.97 -9.45 5.81
N ILE A 29 2.79 -10.06 5.70
CA ILE A 29 1.78 -9.67 4.73
C ILE A 29 1.08 -8.44 5.28
N HIS A 30 0.97 -7.38 4.49
CA HIS A 30 0.36 -6.15 4.96
C HIS A 30 -0.42 -5.43 3.87
N GLN A 31 -1.47 -4.72 4.28
CA GLN A 31 -2.28 -3.87 3.40
C GLN A 31 -2.91 -2.74 4.20
N PHE A 32 -3.23 -1.64 3.53
CA PHE A 32 -4.06 -0.58 4.09
C PHE A 32 -5.24 -0.28 3.18
N SER A 33 -6.36 0.12 3.78
CA SER A 33 -7.56 0.54 3.08
C SER A 33 -8.21 1.72 3.79
N ASN A 34 -9.03 2.47 3.06
CA ASN A 34 -9.88 3.51 3.62
C ASN A 34 -11.36 3.12 3.43
N PRO A 35 -11.94 2.32 4.32
CA PRO A 35 -13.36 1.93 4.25
C PRO A 35 -14.31 2.98 4.86
N PHE A 36 -13.81 4.16 5.22
CA PHE A 36 -14.57 5.22 5.89
C PHE A 36 -14.97 6.34 4.92
N ASP A 37 -15.95 7.15 5.33
CA ASP A 37 -16.53 8.20 4.47
C ASP A 37 -15.58 9.38 4.20
N GLY A 38 -14.55 9.55 5.04
CA GLY A 38 -13.61 10.66 4.96
C GLY A 38 -12.34 10.34 4.18
N GLN A 39 -11.73 11.36 3.57
CA GLN A 39 -10.36 11.22 3.07
C GLN A 39 -9.39 10.94 4.23
N ALA A 40 -8.49 9.98 4.03
CA ALA A 40 -7.38 9.71 4.93
C ALA A 40 -6.07 10.12 4.29
N ARG A 41 -5.15 10.71 5.07
CA ARG A 41 -3.79 11.03 4.65
C ARG A 41 -2.81 10.33 5.56
N ALA A 42 -2.00 9.44 4.98
CA ALA A 42 -0.98 8.66 5.67
C ALA A 42 0.44 8.99 5.16
N LEU A 43 1.45 8.80 6.01
CA LEU A 43 2.87 8.83 5.66
C LEU A 43 3.39 7.41 5.77
N ILE A 44 3.94 6.90 4.67
CA ILE A 44 4.57 5.60 4.64
C ILE A 44 6.08 5.80 4.61
N VAL A 45 6.78 5.14 5.53
CA VAL A 45 8.24 5.11 5.60
C VAL A 45 8.68 3.68 5.34
N GLN A 46 9.58 3.49 4.38
CA GLN A 46 10.08 2.17 3.98
C GLN A 46 11.58 2.09 4.22
N SER A 47 12.02 0.97 4.78
CA SER A 47 13.44 0.67 4.99
C SER A 47 13.69 -0.84 4.84
N PRO A 48 14.59 -1.27 3.93
CA PRO A 48 15.26 -0.45 2.91
C PRO A 48 14.25 0.15 1.92
N ASP A 49 14.66 1.23 1.25
CA ASP A 49 13.82 1.90 0.26
C ASP A 49 13.63 1.02 -1.00
N ILE A 50 12.40 0.97 -1.52
CA ILE A 50 12.07 0.31 -2.79
C ILE A 50 12.34 1.24 -3.99
N GLY A 51 12.47 2.54 -3.74
CA GLY A 51 12.74 3.59 -4.71
C GLY A 51 11.48 4.19 -5.32
N ALA A 52 11.51 5.51 -5.55
CA ALA A 52 10.38 6.26 -6.12
C ALA A 52 9.89 5.73 -7.48
N GLN A 53 10.79 5.14 -8.28
CA GLN A 53 10.46 4.59 -9.60
C GLN A 53 9.40 3.49 -9.53
N TYR A 54 9.34 2.71 -8.44
CA TYR A 54 8.29 1.71 -8.23
C TYR A 54 6.89 2.33 -8.32
N PHE A 55 6.68 3.47 -7.65
CA PHE A 55 5.38 4.13 -7.60
C PHE A 55 5.01 4.79 -8.94
N LEU A 56 6.01 5.30 -9.69
CA LEU A 56 5.82 5.82 -11.05
C LEU A 56 5.41 4.70 -12.02
N ASP A 57 6.04 3.53 -11.92
CA ASP A 57 5.70 2.36 -12.73
C ASP A 57 4.29 1.86 -12.40
N VAL A 58 3.90 1.83 -11.11
CA VAL A 58 2.54 1.49 -10.68
C VAL A 58 1.52 2.49 -11.26
N GLN A 59 1.80 3.80 -11.20
CA GLN A 59 0.93 4.82 -11.77
C GLN A 59 0.70 4.60 -13.27
N ALA A 60 1.72 4.19 -14.02
CA ALA A 60 1.60 3.90 -15.44
C ALA A 60 0.59 2.76 -15.73
N THR A 61 0.45 1.80 -14.81
CA THR A 61 -0.55 0.71 -14.93
C THR A 61 -1.99 1.16 -14.67
N ALA A 62 -2.19 2.25 -13.92
CA ALA A 62 -3.51 2.78 -13.57
C ALA A 62 -3.97 3.92 -14.49
N SER A 63 -3.03 4.57 -15.20
CA SER A 63 -3.30 5.78 -16.00
C SER A 63 -3.87 5.50 -17.40
N ALA A 64 -4.12 4.23 -17.75
CA ALA A 64 -4.59 3.84 -19.08
C ALA A 64 -6.09 4.13 -19.35
N GLY A 65 -6.84 4.56 -18.32
CA GLY A 65 -8.28 4.75 -18.39
C GLY A 65 -9.02 3.40 -18.29
N GLY A 66 -9.96 3.29 -17.34
CA GLY A 66 -10.67 2.04 -17.05
C GLY A 66 -10.15 1.32 -15.79
N PRO A 67 -10.64 0.10 -15.50
CA PRO A 67 -10.23 -0.67 -14.34
C PRO A 67 -8.71 -0.95 -14.36
N PRO A 68 -8.02 -0.92 -13.20
CA PRO A 68 -6.60 -1.23 -13.15
C PRO A 68 -6.28 -2.61 -13.75
N ASP A 69 -5.28 -2.67 -14.63
CA ASP A 69 -4.75 -3.93 -15.13
C ASP A 69 -3.97 -4.63 -14.00
N LYS A 70 -4.64 -5.57 -13.34
CA LYS A 70 -4.07 -6.35 -12.23
C LYS A 70 -2.86 -7.17 -12.67
N ALA A 71 -2.83 -7.68 -13.89
CA ALA A 71 -1.72 -8.49 -14.38
C ALA A 71 -0.49 -7.60 -14.60
N ALA A 72 -0.67 -6.43 -15.22
CA ALA A 72 0.40 -5.45 -15.36
C ALA A 72 0.92 -4.98 -13.99
N LEU A 73 0.02 -4.70 -13.04
CA LEU A 73 0.40 -4.30 -11.68
C LEU A 73 1.23 -5.39 -10.96
N VAL A 74 0.82 -6.66 -11.05
CA VAL A 74 1.58 -7.78 -10.48
C VAL A 74 2.95 -7.92 -11.16
N ALA A 75 3.03 -7.74 -12.48
CA ALA A 75 4.30 -7.76 -13.21
C ALA A 75 5.23 -6.61 -12.77
N VAL A 76 4.69 -5.41 -12.53
CA VAL A 76 5.45 -4.31 -11.93
C VAL A 76 5.99 -4.72 -10.57
N MET A 77 5.13 -5.17 -9.65
CA MET A 77 5.53 -5.61 -8.29
C MET A 77 6.67 -6.65 -8.31
N ALA A 78 6.59 -7.66 -9.18
CA ALA A 78 7.59 -8.71 -9.27
C ALA A 78 8.99 -8.18 -9.66
N ARG A 79 9.08 -7.16 -10.53
CA ARG A 79 10.37 -6.54 -10.92
C ARG A 79 11.08 -5.87 -9.75
N TYR A 80 10.35 -5.46 -8.72
CA TYR A 80 10.88 -4.86 -7.49
C TYR A 80 10.98 -5.86 -6.32
N GLY A 81 10.84 -7.16 -6.59
CA GLY A 81 10.99 -8.22 -5.59
C GLY A 81 9.79 -8.38 -4.65
N LEU A 82 8.64 -7.80 -4.98
CA LEU A 82 7.41 -7.95 -4.20
C LEU A 82 6.64 -9.20 -4.64
N VAL A 83 6.02 -9.88 -3.67
CA VAL A 83 5.15 -11.05 -3.89
C VAL A 83 3.76 -10.72 -3.33
N PRO A 84 2.83 -10.22 -4.17
CA PRO A 84 1.47 -9.91 -3.71
C PRO A 84 0.74 -11.18 -3.27
N ARG A 85 -0.16 -11.02 -2.29
CA ARG A 85 -1.01 -12.09 -1.76
C ARG A 85 -2.49 -11.78 -2.09
N PRO A 86 -3.31 -12.83 -2.27
CA PRO A 86 -4.74 -12.68 -2.52
C PRO A 86 -5.47 -12.03 -1.34
#